data_AF-A0A7X0C9Q8-F1
#
_entry.id   AF-A0A7X0C9Q8-F1
#
_cell.length_a   1.000
_cell.length_b   1.000
_cell.length_c   1.000
_cell.angle_alpha   90.00
_cell.angle_beta   90.00
_cell.angle_gamma   90.00
#
_symmetry.space_group_name_H-M   'P 1'
#
loop_
_entity.id
_entity.type
_entity.pdbx_description
1 polymer ?
#
loop_
_entity_poly.entity_id
_entity_poly.type
_entity_poly.pdbx_seq_one_letter_code
_entity_poly.pdbx_strand_id
1 'polypeptide(L)' 'MAFGVPDVARAMEEIGGKGVRLLDERPRHGSMGTQIAFLHPKDVGGMLTELVQAPTP' A
#
# COMPACT_ATOMS: atom_id res chain seq x y z
N MET A 1 7.53 -4.26 6.32
CA MET A 1 8.46 -3.52 5.43
C MET A 1 7.66 -2.50 4.65
N ALA A 2 8.27 -1.42 4.21
CA ALA A 2 7.61 -0.40 3.41
C ALA A 2 8.27 -0.29 2.02
N PHE A 3 7.44 -0.15 0.98
CA PHE A 3 7.86 0.05 -0.39
C PHE A 3 7.33 1.38 -0.91
N GLY A 4 8.24 2.20 -1.45
CA GLY A 4 7.87 3.44 -2.13
C GLY A 4 7.17 3.14 -3.45
N VAL A 5 6.02 3.77 -3.69
CA VAL A 5 5.25 3.69 -4.94
C VAL A 5 4.89 5.09 -5.44
N PRO A 6 4.78 5.30 -6.75
CA PRO A 6 4.41 6.62 -7.30
C PRO A 6 2.94 6.97 -7.03
N ASP A 7 2.06 5.98 -6.98
CA ASP A 7 0.63 6.14 -6.71
C ASP A 7 0.12 4.93 -5.90
N VAL A 8 -0.30 5.17 -4.65
CA VAL A 8 -0.80 4.10 -3.77
C VAL A 8 -2.15 3.57 -4.25
N ALA A 9 -3.06 4.41 -4.72
CA ALA A 9 -4.38 3.95 -5.16
C ALA A 9 -4.27 3.01 -6.36
N ARG A 10 -3.44 3.38 -7.34
CA ARG A 10 -3.15 2.54 -8.49
C ARG A 10 -2.44 1.25 -8.09
N ALA A 11 -1.45 1.32 -7.21
CA ALA A 11 -0.76 0.12 -6.72
C ALA A 11 -1.71 -0.84 -6.00
N MET A 12 -2.66 -0.32 -5.22
CA MET A 12 -3.73 -1.10 -4.58
C MET A 12 -4.59 -1.82 -5.62
N GLU A 13 -5.07 -1.14 -6.66
CA GLU A 13 -5.84 -1.78 -7.74
C GLU A 13 -5.05 -2.89 -8.44
N GLU A 14 -3.81 -2.61 -8.84
CA GLU A 14 -2.97 -3.58 -9.56
C GLU A 14 -2.64 -4.81 -8.70
N ILE A 15 -2.38 -4.62 -7.41
CA ILE A 15 -2.04 -5.70 -6.47
C ILE A 15 -3.29 -6.48 -6.08
N GLY A 16 -4.40 -5.80 -5.79
CA GLY A 16 -5.70 -6.42 -5.50
C GLY A 16 -6.22 -7.24 -6.68
N GLY A 17 -6.05 -6.73 -7.90
CA GLY A 17 -6.38 -7.46 -9.14
C GLY A 17 -5.57 -8.74 -9.35
N LYS A 18 -4.43 -8.90 -8.68
CA LYS A 18 -3.62 -10.12 -8.68
C LYS A 18 -4.00 -11.10 -7.55
N GLY A 19 -5.06 -10.80 -6.79
CA GLY A 19 -5.58 -11.67 -5.72
C GLY A 19 -4.90 -11.48 -4.37
N VAL A 20 -4.05 -10.46 -4.21
CA VAL A 20 -3.46 -10.12 -2.90
C VAL A 20 -4.47 -9.31 -2.10
N ARG A 21 -4.75 -9.74 -0.87
CA ARG A 21 -5.65 -8.99 0.02
C ARG A 21 -5.00 -7.69 0.49
N LEU A 22 -5.74 -6.60 0.32
CA LEU A 22 -5.46 -5.32 0.93
C LEU A 22 -6.07 -5.29 2.34
N LEU A 23 -5.37 -4.69 3.29
CA LEU A 23 -5.92 -4.39 4.62
C LEU A 23 -6.72 -3.10 4.64
N ASP A 24 -6.41 -2.17 3.73
CA ASP A 24 -7.12 -0.91 3.59
C ASP A 24 -7.95 -0.91 2.30
N GLU A 25 -9.16 -0.37 2.36
CA GLU A 25 -10.05 -0.23 1.19
C GLU A 25 -9.69 0.97 0.31
N ARG A 26 -9.02 1.97 0.89
CA ARG A 26 -8.56 3.20 0.24
C ARG A 26 -7.23 3.65 0.84
N PRO A 27 -6.42 4.45 0.11
CA PRO A 27 -5.22 5.04 0.68
C PRO A 27 -5.53 5.81 1.96
N ARG A 28 -4.66 5.68 2.96
CA ARG A 28 -4.73 6.38 4.23
C ARG A 28 -3.67 7.47 4.29
N HIS A 29 -3.96 8.52 5.04
CA HIS A 29 -2.94 9.53 5.34
C HIS A 29 -1.88 8.95 6.27
N GLY A 30 -0.62 9.00 5.82
CA GLY A 30 0.55 8.62 6.59
C GLY A 30 1.24 9.83 7.24
N SER A 31 2.43 9.60 7.80
CA SER A 31 3.28 10.68 8.34
C SER A 31 3.89 11.53 7.21
N MET A 32 4.32 12.75 7.54
CA MET A 32 4.99 13.67 6.60
C MET A 32 4.19 13.92 5.30
N GLY A 33 2.86 13.88 5.35
CA GLY A 33 2.01 14.15 4.20
C GLY A 33 1.91 13.00 3.19
N THR A 34 2.41 11.82 3.53
CA THR A 34 2.37 10.63 2.65
C THR A 34 0.96 10.05 2.53
N GLN A 35 0.75 9.27 1.47
CA GLN A 35 -0.39 8.34 1.34
C GLN A 35 0.14 6.92 1.50
N ILE A 36 -0.57 6.07 2.24
CA ILE A 36 -0.14 4.70 2.56
C ILE A 36 -1.27 3.69 2.42
N ALA A 37 -0.92 2.42 2.22
CA ALA A 37 -1.84 1.29 2.34
C ALA A 37 -1.10 0.01 2.73
N PHE A 38 -1.78 -0.92 3.40
CA PHE A 38 -1.19 -2.18 3.86
C PHE A 38 -1.70 -3.39 3.08
N LEU A 39 -0.80 -4.35 2.87
CA LEU A 39 -1.09 -5.66 2.32
C LEU A 39 -1.24 -6.69 3.45
N HIS A 40 -2.15 -7.65 3.28
CA HIS A 40 -2.39 -8.67 4.28
C HIS A 40 -1.21 -9.66 4.35
N PRO A 41 -0.57 -9.88 5.52
CA PRO A 41 0.65 -10.70 5.64
C PRO A 41 0.55 -12.11 5.05
N LYS A 42 -0.64 -12.74 5.16
CA LYS A 42 -0.91 -14.08 4.60
C LYS A 42 -0.66 -14.20 3.10
N ASP A 43 -0.68 -13.11 2.33
CA ASP A 43 -0.47 -13.14 0.88
C ASP A 43 0.92 -12.66 0.46
N VAL A 44 1.72 -12.18 1.42
CA VAL A 44 3.04 -11.57 1.16
C VAL A 44 4.14 -12.15 2.07
N GLY A 45 4.08 -13.46 2.31
CA GLY A 45 5.15 -14.17 3.02
C GLY A 45 5.17 -13.99 4.53
N GLY A 46 4.02 -13.69 5.14
CA GLY A 46 3.87 -13.55 6.59
C GLY A 46 4.31 -12.19 7.15
N MET A 47 4.74 -11.25 6.31
CA MET A 47 5.18 -9.93 6.73
C MET A 47 4.11 -8.86 6.48
N LEU A 48 3.88 -7.97 7.44
CA LEU A 48 3.09 -6.77 7.18
C LEU A 48 3.86 -5.85 6.22
N THR A 49 3.27 -5.62 5.05
CA THR A 49 3.87 -4.84 3.97
C THR A 49 3.07 -3.56 3.75
N GLU A 50 3.75 -2.44 3.70
CA GLU A 50 3.22 -1.10 3.50
C GLU A 50 3.61 -0.58 2.11
N LEU A 51 2.68 0.04 1.41
CA LEU A 51 2.90 0.84 0.20
C LEU A 51 2.90 2.31 0.62
N VAL A 52 3.90 3.07 0.18
CA VAL A 52 4.07 4.47 0.59
C VAL A 52 4.23 5.34 -0.65
N GLN A 53 3.35 6.31 -0.82
CA GLN A 53 3.47 7.38 -1.80
C GLN A 53 3.91 8.66 -1.10
N ALA A 54 5.04 9.22 -1.55
CA ALA A 54 5.51 10.52 -1.10
C ALA A 54 4.52 11.62 -1.49
N PRO A 55 4.39 12.69 -0.69
CA PRO A 55 3.62 13.86 -1.11
C PRO A 55 4.16 14.39 -2.45
N THR A 56 3.23 14.78 -3.33
CA THR A 56 3.60 15.53 -4.53
C THR A 56 4.20 16.87 -4.09
N PRO A 57 5.37 17.28 -4.63
CA PRO A 57 5.94 18.59 -4.36
C PRO A 57 5.04 19.75 -4.81
#